data_AF-A0A7V5KXE4-F1
#
_entry.id   AF-A0A7V5KXE4-F1
#
_cell.length_a   1.000
_cell.length_b   1.000
_cell.length_c   1.000
_cell.angle_alpha   90.00
_cell.angle_beta   90.00
_cell.angle_gamma   90.00
#
_symmetry.space_group_name_H-M   'P 1'
#
loop_
_entity.id
_entity.type
_entity.pdbx_description
1 polymer ?
#
loop_
_entity_poly.entity_id
_entity_poly.type
_entity_poly.pdbx_seq_one_letter_code
_entity_poly.pdbx_strand_id
1 'polypeptide(L)' 'MIQLVIFDCDGVMFNSREANRAYYNHLLSVFACPAMDESEVHYVHSHN' A
#
# COMPACT_ATOMS: atom_id res chain seq x y z
N MET A 1 5.95 -14.93 32.57
CA MET A 1 4.65 -14.28 32.29
C MET A 1 4.90 -13.23 31.22
N ILE A 2 4.22 -13.26 30.07
CA ILE A 2 4.39 -12.22 29.04
C ILE A 2 3.71 -10.95 29.54
N GLN A 3 4.42 -9.82 29.44
CA GLN A 3 3.98 -8.54 30.00
C GLN A 3 3.54 -7.55 28.93
N LEU A 4 4.00 -7.71 27.68
CA LEU A 4 3.70 -6.83 26.56
C LEU A 4 3.89 -7.58 25.24
N VAL A 5 3.02 -7.30 24.28
CA VAL A 5 3.15 -7.70 22.88
C VAL A 5 3.00 -6.45 22.05
N ILE A 6 3.96 -6.21 21.15
CA ILE A 6 3.96 -5.07 20.24
C ILE A 6 3.71 -5.61 18.83
N PHE A 7 2.77 -4.99 18.13
CA PHE A 7 2.45 -5.28 16.75
C PHE A 7 2.90 -4.12 15.88
N ASP A 8 3.50 -4.45 14.74
CA ASP A 8 3.67 -3.51 13.65
C ASP A 8 2.31 -3.26 12.95
N CYS A 9 2.25 -2.23 12.12
CA CYS A 9 1.04 -1.78 11.46
C CYS A 9 0.77 -2.55 10.16
N ASP A 10 1.54 -2.28 9.10
CA ASP A 10 1.27 -2.76 7.75
C ASP A 10 1.98 -4.10 7.50
N GLY A 11 1.25 -5.09 7.02
CA GLY A 11 1.67 -6.50 6.97
C GLY A 11 1.48 -7.27 8.27
N VAL A 12 1.07 -6.62 9.38
CA VAL A 12 0.75 -7.28 10.66
C VAL A 12 -0.68 -6.99 11.10
N MET A 13 -1.04 -5.72 11.35
CA MET A 13 -2.39 -5.33 11.75
C MET A 13 -3.31 -5.10 10.54
N PHE A 14 -2.78 -4.61 9.42
CA PHE A 14 -3.53 -4.34 8.20
C PHE A 14 -2.66 -4.47 6.95
N ASN A 15 -3.29 -4.41 5.78
CA ASN A 15 -2.61 -4.38 4.48
C ASN A 15 -3.02 -3.11 3.73
N SER A 16 -2.04 -2.23 3.46
CA SER A 16 -2.27 -0.94 2.80
C SER A 16 -2.34 -1.00 1.26
N ARG A 17 -2.19 -2.17 0.63
CA ARG A 17 -2.02 -2.32 -0.82
C ARG A 17 -3.08 -1.60 -1.64
N GLU A 18 -4.34 -1.80 -1.29
CA GLU A 18 -5.45 -1.18 -2.03
C GLU A 18 -5.63 0.31 -1.68
N ALA A 19 -5.18 0.75 -0.50
CA ALA A 19 -5.09 2.17 -0.18
C ALA A 19 -4.02 2.85 -1.05
N ASN A 20 -2.85 2.21 -1.24
CA ASN A 20 -1.80 2.72 -2.12
C ASN A 20 -2.29 2.79 -3.57
N ARG A 21 -2.94 1.72 -4.07
CA ARG A 21 -3.57 1.70 -5.40
C ARG A 21 -4.54 2.87 -5.57
N ALA A 22 -5.45 3.09 -4.62
CA ALA A 22 -6.43 4.15 -4.68
C ALA A 22 -5.78 5.55 -4.68
N TYR A 23 -4.79 5.76 -3.80
CA TYR A 23 -4.07 7.03 -3.70
C TYR A 23 -3.35 7.40 -4.99
N TYR A 24 -2.56 6.49 -5.56
CA TYR A 24 -1.82 6.76 -6.78
C TYR A 24 -2.72 6.85 -8.01
N ASN A 25 -3.76 6.01 -8.13
CA ASN A 25 -4.73 6.14 -9.22
C ASN A 25 -5.48 7.47 -9.19
N HIS A 26 -5.77 8.00 -7.99
CA HIS A 26 -6.33 9.33 -7.86
C HIS A 26 -5.39 10.39 -8.46
N LEU A 27 -4.11 10.35 -8.13
CA LEU A 27 -3.11 11.28 -8.69
C LEU A 27 -2.94 11.10 -10.21
N LEU A 28 -2.79 9.86 -10.70
CA LEU A 28 -2.64 9.55 -12.13
C LEU A 28 -3.82 10.08 -12.94
N SER A 29 -5.04 10.01 -12.39
CA SER A 29 -6.24 10.54 -13.05
C SER A 29 -6.17 12.06 -13.28
N VAL A 30 -5.56 12.82 -12.35
CA VAL A 30 -5.39 14.29 -12.46
C VAL A 30 -4.43 14.64 -13.60
N PHE A 31 -3.44 13.79 -13.85
CA PHE A 31 -2.43 13.99 -14.91
C PHE A 31 -2.78 13.30 -16.23
N ALA A 32 -3.98 12.74 -16.36
CA ALA A 32 -4.41 11.96 -17.52
C ALA A 32 -3.48 10.76 -17.85
N CYS A 33 -2.86 10.19 -16.83
CA CYS A 33 -2.07 8.97 -16.94
C CYS A 33 -2.97 7.72 -16.79
N PRO A 34 -2.56 6.56 -17.33
CA PRO A 34 -3.23 5.29 -17.07
C PRO A 34 -3.27 4.96 -15.58
N ALA A 35 -4.26 4.15 -15.17
CA ALA A 35 -4.28 3.57 -13.83
C ALA A 35 -3.13 2.55 -13.67
N MET A 36 -2.69 2.35 -12.44
CA MET A 36 -1.63 1.43 -12.09
C MET A 36 -1.93 0.00 -12.53
N ASP A 37 -0.92 -0.66 -13.08
CA ASP A 37 -0.93 -2.11 -13.26
C ASP A 37 -0.52 -2.86 -11.97
N GLU A 38 -0.66 -4.19 -11.98
CA GLU A 38 -0.35 -5.00 -10.79
C GLU A 38 1.14 -4.97 -10.40
N SER A 39 2.05 -4.73 -11.36
CA SER A 39 3.48 -4.62 -11.08
C SER A 39 3.81 -3.31 -10.37
N GLU A 40 3.17 -2.21 -10.78
CA GLU A 40 3.29 -0.91 -10.13
C GLU A 40 2.64 -0.95 -8.74
N VAL A 41 1.49 -1.60 -8.58
CA VAL A 41 0.84 -1.78 -7.27
C VAL A 41 1.74 -2.58 -6.34
N HIS A 42 2.37 -3.65 -6.84
CA HIS A 42 3.35 -4.42 -6.08
C HIS A 42 4.57 -3.57 -5.70
N TYR A 43 5.06 -2.76 -6.64
CA TYR A 43 6.19 -1.86 -6.42
C TYR A 43 5.95 -0.89 -5.26
N VAL A 44 4.82 -0.19 -5.27
CA VAL A 44 4.51 0.83 -4.26
C VAL A 44 4.01 0.25 -2.93
N HIS A 45 3.54 -1.01 -2.90
CA HIS A 45 3.05 -1.61 -1.67
C HIS A 45 4.18 -2.04 -0.74
N SER A 46 5.20 -2.70 -1.29
CA SER A 46 6.38 -3.09 -0.54
C SER A 46 7.53 -3.35 -1.51
N HIS A 47 8.56 -2.52 -1.45
CA HIS A 47 9.84 -2.75 -2.12
C HIS A 47 10.97 -2.51 -1.12
N ASN A 48 11.95 -3.42 -1.13
CA ASN A 48 13.19 -3.32 -0.36
C ASN A 48 14.34 -3.02 -1.32
#